data_AF-A0A7X8I677-F1
#
_entry.id   AF-A0A7X8I677-F1
#
_cell.length_a   1.000
_cell.length_b   1.000
_cell.length_c   1.000
_cell.angle_alpha   90.00
_cell.angle_beta   90.00
_cell.angle_gamma   90.00
#
_symmetry.space_group_name_H-M   'P 1'
#
loop_
_entity.id
_entity.type
_entity.pdbx_description
1 polymer ?
#
loop_
_entity_poly.entity_id
_entity_poly.type
_entity_poly.pdbx_seq_one_letter_code
_entity_poly.pdbx_strand_id
1 'polypeptide(L)'
;MISRRLLRIKAMHIAYAYFNSEGGDIKFFENELNNSIQKFYDLYLAFFSLIVEVRDYANHIIELRKGKLLASEEDLNPNLRFVNNKVIADLENIEEIKRFIETNNTIWKEHSNIIKVVYNTLVESDVYEDYMKHLVNSYSHDKQIVYYILEQIFPDNEDLYQLLEEMSIYWNDDIELVLSMNIRTVQRMKETKSHNNKLFPLYKTKDDHEFVKTLFRKTIANHEHSQQVIAELSESWENERIALIDRTIIELAMTELVSFPLMPVPVTLNEYIDMAKFYSTEKSHIFVNGILEKSVSFLTEKGLIKKRGTGLLNASPEERDNE
;
A
#
# COMPACT_ATOMS: atom_id res chain seq x y z
N MET A 1 0.80 7.07 -3.68
CA MET A 1 1.97 6.51 -4.37
C MET A 1 2.58 5.51 -3.42
N ILE A 2 3.05 4.38 -3.94
CA ILE A 2 3.77 3.39 -3.14
C ILE A 2 5.05 4.02 -2.57
N SER A 3 5.30 3.80 -1.28
CA SER A 3 6.50 4.34 -0.62
C SER A 3 7.69 3.41 -0.82
N ARG A 4 8.93 3.94 -0.71
CA ARG A 4 10.13 3.08 -0.73
C ARG A 4 10.12 2.05 0.40
N ARG A 5 9.55 2.39 1.56
CA ARG A 5 9.33 1.45 2.66
C ARG A 5 8.49 0.25 2.21
N LEU A 6 7.34 0.50 1.58
CA LEU A 6 6.50 -0.60 1.08
C LEU A 6 7.18 -1.39 -0.04
N LEU A 7 7.93 -0.74 -0.92
CA LEU A 7 8.72 -1.44 -1.94
C LEU A 7 9.76 -2.38 -1.33
N ARG A 8 10.44 -1.98 -0.24
CA ARG A 8 11.36 -2.86 0.49
C ARG A 8 10.63 -4.06 1.12
N ILE A 9 9.45 -3.84 1.69
CA ILE A 9 8.61 -4.91 2.26
C ILE A 9 8.21 -5.91 1.16
N LYS A 10 7.71 -5.44 0.00
CA LYS A 10 7.40 -6.31 -1.13
C LYS A 10 8.63 -7.09 -1.60
N ALA A 11 9.80 -6.43 -1.71
CA ALA A 11 11.05 -7.11 -2.04
C ALA A 11 11.44 -8.17 -1.01
N MET A 12 11.22 -7.91 0.29
CA MET A 12 11.45 -8.85 1.38
C MET A 12 10.56 -10.09 1.29
N HIS A 13 9.24 -9.93 1.12
CA HIS A 13 8.34 -11.08 0.99
C HIS A 13 8.73 -11.99 -0.18
N ILE A 14 9.06 -11.40 -1.33
CA ILE A 14 9.42 -12.17 -2.52
C ILE A 14 10.81 -12.78 -2.40
N ALA A 15 11.79 -12.08 -1.82
CA ALA A 15 13.11 -12.65 -1.55
C ALA A 15 13.03 -13.80 -0.54
N TYR A 16 12.22 -13.65 0.51
CA TYR A 16 11.95 -14.73 1.47
C TYR A 16 11.36 -15.95 0.78
N ALA A 17 10.32 -15.77 -0.05
CA ALA A 17 9.70 -16.84 -0.80
C ALA A 17 10.69 -17.51 -1.77
N TYR A 18 11.54 -16.72 -2.44
CA TYR A 18 12.60 -17.22 -3.30
C TYR A 18 13.58 -18.12 -2.54
N PHE A 19 14.11 -17.65 -1.40
CA PHE A 19 15.07 -18.41 -0.61
C PHE A 19 14.46 -19.65 0.05
N ASN A 20 13.17 -19.61 0.37
CA ASN A 20 12.45 -20.76 0.90
C ASN A 20 12.16 -21.83 -0.18
N SER A 21 12.18 -21.47 -1.46
CA SER A 21 11.89 -22.37 -2.59
C SER A 21 13.08 -23.19 -3.11
N GLU A 22 14.21 -23.20 -2.38
CA GLU A 22 15.49 -23.83 -2.80
C GLU A 22 16.01 -23.35 -4.18
N GLY A 23 15.76 -22.08 -4.55
CA GLY A 23 16.35 -21.44 -5.72
C GLY A 23 15.54 -21.58 -7.02
N GLY A 24 14.28 -21.14 -7.02
CA GLY A 24 13.44 -21.12 -8.21
C GLY A 24 13.85 -20.12 -9.31
N ASP A 25 13.09 -20.07 -10.40
CA ASP A 25 13.35 -19.17 -11.53
C ASP A 25 13.23 -17.69 -11.09
N ILE A 26 14.34 -16.96 -11.16
CA ILE A 26 14.38 -15.54 -10.78
C ILE A 26 13.38 -14.69 -11.59
N LYS A 27 13.09 -15.06 -12.85
CA LYS A 27 12.11 -14.34 -13.67
C LYS A 27 10.69 -14.53 -13.14
N PHE A 28 10.37 -15.74 -12.67
CA PHE A 28 9.09 -16.02 -12.03
C PHE A 28 8.91 -15.12 -10.79
N PHE A 29 9.88 -15.09 -9.89
CA PHE A 29 9.77 -14.26 -8.68
C PHE A 29 9.82 -12.75 -8.97
N GLU A 30 10.53 -12.30 -10.01
CA GLU A 30 10.45 -10.89 -10.45
C GLU A 30 9.04 -10.54 -10.95
N ASN A 31 8.38 -11.46 -11.66
CA ASN A 31 7.00 -11.28 -12.06
C ASN A 31 6.06 -11.26 -10.85
N GLU A 32 6.27 -12.13 -9.85
CA GLU A 32 5.51 -12.10 -8.59
C GLU A 32 5.74 -10.80 -7.80
N LEU A 33 6.95 -10.24 -7.80
CA LEU A 33 7.23 -8.93 -7.23
C LEU A 33 6.42 -7.84 -7.92
N ASN A 34 6.44 -7.79 -9.25
CA ASN A 34 5.67 -6.82 -10.02
C ASN A 34 4.15 -7.00 -9.78
N ASN A 35 3.68 -8.24 -9.73
CA ASN A 35 2.29 -8.58 -9.43
C ASN A 35 1.90 -8.09 -8.03
N SER A 36 2.72 -8.33 -7.01
CA SER A 36 2.46 -7.87 -5.63
C SER A 36 2.35 -6.35 -5.52
N ILE A 37 3.14 -5.61 -6.30
CA ILE A 37 3.09 -4.15 -6.35
C ILE A 37 1.86 -3.67 -7.14
N GLN A 38 1.50 -4.36 -8.22
CA GLN A 38 0.28 -4.06 -8.96
C GLN A 38 -0.95 -4.31 -8.09
N LYS A 39 -0.97 -5.37 -7.29
CA LYS A 39 -2.06 -5.69 -6.37
C LYS A 39 -2.28 -4.59 -5.34
N PHE A 40 -1.24 -3.94 -4.82
CA PHE A 40 -1.40 -2.74 -3.99
C PHE A 40 -2.23 -1.64 -4.71
N TYR A 41 -2.00 -1.43 -6.01
CA TYR A 41 -2.76 -0.45 -6.79
C TYR A 41 -4.19 -0.93 -7.07
N ASP A 42 -4.37 -2.22 -7.35
CA ASP A 42 -5.68 -2.82 -7.55
C ASP A 42 -6.56 -2.63 -6.30
N LEU A 43 -6.00 -2.79 -5.09
CA LEU A 43 -6.71 -2.55 -3.82
C LEU A 43 -7.17 -1.09 -3.69
N TYR A 44 -6.31 -0.15 -4.09
CA TYR A 44 -6.62 1.28 -4.09
C TYR A 44 -7.80 1.62 -5.01
N LEU A 45 -7.89 0.97 -6.17
CA LEU A 45 -9.04 1.08 -7.07
C LEU A 45 -10.27 0.33 -6.53
N ALA A 46 -10.05 -0.83 -5.91
CA ALA A 46 -11.11 -1.65 -5.33
C ALA A 46 -11.92 -0.88 -4.28
N PHE A 47 -11.28 -0.19 -3.33
CA PHE A 47 -12.01 0.62 -2.35
C PHE A 47 -12.87 1.71 -2.98
N PHE A 48 -12.40 2.40 -4.02
CA PHE A 48 -13.23 3.38 -4.71
C PHE A 48 -14.38 2.74 -5.48
N SER A 49 -14.15 1.60 -6.14
CA SER A 49 -15.22 0.87 -6.80
C SER A 49 -16.28 0.37 -5.81
N LEU A 50 -15.90 -0.01 -4.59
CA LEU A 50 -16.86 -0.39 -3.54
C LEU A 50 -17.76 0.79 -3.15
N ILE A 51 -17.22 2.00 -3.04
CA ILE A 51 -18.01 3.20 -2.75
C ILE A 51 -19.02 3.49 -3.87
N VAL A 52 -18.62 3.28 -5.13
CA VAL A 52 -19.52 3.39 -6.30
C VAL A 52 -20.64 2.35 -6.23
N GLU A 53 -20.32 1.09 -5.93
CA GLU A 53 -21.30 0.02 -5.78
C GLU A 53 -22.28 0.25 -4.60
N VAL A 54 -21.82 0.84 -3.50
CA VAL A 54 -22.68 1.23 -2.37
C VAL A 54 -23.66 2.33 -2.78
N ARG A 55 -23.22 3.31 -3.57
CA ARG A 55 -24.11 4.33 -4.17
C ARG A 55 -25.14 3.69 -5.10
N ASP A 56 -24.71 2.76 -5.95
CA ASP A 56 -25.59 2.10 -6.91
C ASP A 56 -26.61 1.19 -6.21
N TYR A 57 -26.20 0.52 -5.14
CA TYR A 57 -27.10 -0.22 -4.26
C TYR A 57 -28.13 0.70 -3.60
N ALA A 58 -27.72 1.88 -3.10
CA ALA A 58 -28.64 2.87 -2.55
C ALA A 58 -29.68 3.32 -3.59
N ASN A 59 -29.25 3.56 -4.83
CA ASN A 59 -30.14 3.90 -5.93
C ASN A 59 -31.12 2.76 -6.25
N HIS A 60 -30.64 1.52 -6.28
CA HIS A 60 -31.50 0.36 -6.45
C HIS A 60 -32.58 0.25 -5.36
N ILE A 61 -32.22 0.50 -4.08
CA ILE A 61 -33.16 0.51 -2.96
C ILE A 61 -34.20 1.63 -3.09
N ILE A 62 -33.82 2.79 -3.63
CA ILE A 62 -34.76 3.87 -3.95
C ILE A 62 -35.77 3.43 -5.02
N GLU A 63 -35.30 2.83 -6.11
CA GLU A 63 -36.17 2.40 -7.21
C GLU A 63 -37.12 1.27 -6.78
N LEU A 64 -36.65 0.33 -5.95
CA LEU A 64 -37.51 -0.71 -5.36
C LEU A 64 -38.63 -0.10 -4.48
N ARG A 65 -38.33 0.97 -3.73
CA ARG A 65 -39.30 1.65 -2.87
C ARG A 65 -40.37 2.38 -3.68
N LYS A 66 -39.98 3.09 -4.74
CA LYS A 66 -40.91 3.74 -5.69
C LYS A 66 -41.88 2.75 -6.34
N GLY A 67 -41.40 1.53 -6.63
CA GLY A 67 -42.19 0.48 -7.27
C GLY A 67 -43.18 -0.26 -6.34
N LYS A 68 -43.25 0.08 -5.05
CA LYS A 68 -44.18 -0.57 -4.11
C LYS A 68 -45.63 -0.23 -4.45
N LEU A 69 -46.51 -1.22 -4.32
CA LEU A 69 -47.98 -1.06 -4.50
C LEU A 69 -48.60 0.01 -3.59
N LEU A 70 -48.01 0.22 -2.41
CA LEU A 70 -48.40 1.25 -1.43
C LEU A 70 -47.20 2.13 -1.10
N ALA A 71 -46.67 2.85 -2.09
CA ALA A 71 -45.58 3.80 -1.91
C ALA A 71 -46.04 5.01 -1.07
N SER A 72 -45.25 5.37 -0.05
CA SER A 72 -45.43 6.60 0.73
C SER A 72 -45.03 7.85 -0.08
N GLU A 73 -45.35 9.05 0.43
CA GLU A 73 -44.92 10.30 -0.21
C GLU A 73 -43.39 10.42 -0.26
N GLU A 74 -42.69 9.94 0.77
CA GLU A 74 -41.23 9.86 0.82
C GLU A 74 -40.66 8.81 -0.16
N ASP A 75 -41.38 7.71 -0.40
CA ASP A 75 -40.98 6.72 -1.41
C ASP A 75 -41.11 7.30 -2.83
N LEU A 76 -42.15 8.10 -3.09
CA LEU A 76 -42.38 8.75 -4.39
C LEU A 76 -41.44 9.94 -4.63
N ASN A 77 -41.06 10.65 -3.56
CA ASN A 77 -40.18 11.83 -3.61
C ASN A 77 -38.93 11.63 -2.72
N PRO A 78 -38.09 10.63 -3.03
CA PRO A 78 -36.95 10.30 -2.18
C PRO A 78 -35.89 11.39 -2.23
N ASN A 79 -35.20 11.59 -1.11
CA ASN A 79 -34.01 12.42 -1.08
C ASN A 79 -32.87 11.73 -1.87
N LEU A 80 -32.51 12.30 -3.02
CA LEU A 80 -31.49 11.75 -3.92
C LEU A 80 -30.06 12.21 -3.60
N ARG A 81 -29.83 12.88 -2.46
CA ARG A 81 -28.54 13.53 -2.18
C ARG A 81 -27.36 12.56 -2.18
N PHE A 82 -27.50 11.37 -1.57
CA PHE A 82 -26.41 10.39 -1.56
C PHE A 82 -26.14 9.80 -2.95
N VAL A 83 -27.19 9.42 -3.69
CA VAL A 83 -27.05 8.86 -5.05
C VAL A 83 -26.53 9.88 -6.06
N ASN A 84 -26.78 11.17 -5.82
CA ASN A 84 -26.25 12.30 -6.60
C ASN A 84 -24.96 12.90 -6.02
N ASN A 85 -24.27 12.20 -5.10
CA ASN A 85 -23.03 12.68 -4.51
C ASN A 85 -21.98 12.94 -5.61
N LYS A 86 -21.53 14.19 -5.71
CA LYS A 86 -20.65 14.66 -6.78
C LYS A 86 -19.24 14.07 -6.68
N VAL A 87 -18.78 13.76 -5.49
CA VAL A 87 -17.44 13.17 -5.27
C VAL A 87 -17.43 11.72 -5.76
N ILE A 88 -18.47 10.95 -5.47
CA ILE A 88 -18.59 9.55 -5.96
C ILE A 88 -18.74 9.54 -7.48
N ALA A 89 -19.54 10.45 -8.05
CA ALA A 89 -19.64 10.61 -9.50
C ALA A 89 -18.29 11.00 -10.14
N ASP A 90 -17.53 11.91 -9.53
CA ASP A 90 -16.19 12.26 -10.00
C ASP A 90 -15.23 11.07 -9.94
N LEU A 91 -15.26 10.28 -8.86
CA LEU A 91 -14.43 9.07 -8.71
C LEU A 91 -14.72 8.03 -9.79
N GLU A 92 -15.99 7.74 -10.04
CA GLU A 92 -16.41 6.78 -11.08
C GLU A 92 -15.95 7.21 -12.48
N ASN A 93 -15.92 8.51 -12.76
CA ASN A 93 -15.49 9.06 -14.05
C ASN A 93 -13.97 9.14 -14.22
N ILE A 94 -13.19 8.81 -13.19
CA ILE A 94 -11.74 8.64 -13.33
C ILE A 94 -11.48 7.38 -14.15
N GLU A 95 -10.76 7.56 -15.25
CA GLU A 95 -10.50 6.53 -16.26
C GLU A 95 -9.89 5.24 -15.67
N GLU A 96 -8.97 5.33 -14.72
CA GLU A 96 -8.41 4.17 -14.02
C GLU A 96 -9.46 3.37 -13.22
N ILE A 97 -10.36 4.06 -12.51
CA ILE A 97 -11.45 3.43 -11.73
C ILE A 97 -12.47 2.81 -12.69
N LYS A 98 -12.86 3.55 -13.73
CA LYS A 98 -13.80 3.07 -14.73
C LYS A 98 -13.32 1.78 -15.39
N ARG A 99 -12.08 1.74 -15.87
CA ARG A 99 -11.48 0.52 -16.44
C ARG A 99 -11.40 -0.61 -15.42
N PHE A 100 -11.08 -0.31 -14.17
CA PHE A 100 -11.07 -1.31 -13.11
C PHE A 100 -12.45 -1.92 -12.88
N ILE A 101 -13.50 -1.10 -12.81
CA ILE A 101 -14.89 -1.56 -12.68
C ILE A 101 -15.30 -2.40 -13.90
N GLU A 102 -14.97 -1.95 -15.12
CA GLU A 102 -15.28 -2.69 -16.35
C GLU A 102 -14.59 -4.06 -16.41
N THR A 103 -13.33 -4.13 -15.96
CA THR A 103 -12.53 -5.37 -15.97
C THR A 103 -12.89 -6.32 -14.83
N ASN A 104 -13.34 -5.79 -13.69
CA ASN A 104 -13.62 -6.54 -12.46
C ASN A 104 -15.10 -6.43 -12.06
N ASN A 105 -16.00 -6.36 -13.04
CA ASN A 105 -17.41 -6.00 -12.85
C ASN A 105 -18.24 -6.99 -11.99
N THR A 106 -17.66 -8.14 -11.60
CA THR A 106 -18.26 -9.14 -10.72
C THR A 106 -17.75 -9.07 -9.28
N ILE A 107 -16.63 -8.37 -9.04
CA ILE A 107 -15.89 -8.40 -7.77
C ILE A 107 -16.80 -8.12 -6.57
N TRP A 108 -17.62 -7.07 -6.62
CA TRP A 108 -18.55 -6.76 -5.52
C TRP A 108 -19.92 -7.40 -5.67
N LYS A 109 -20.32 -7.80 -6.89
CA LYS A 109 -21.62 -8.44 -7.14
C LYS A 109 -21.69 -9.84 -6.56
N GLU A 110 -20.60 -10.60 -6.68
CA GLU A 110 -20.44 -11.90 -6.04
C GLU A 110 -20.42 -11.79 -4.51
N HIS A 111 -19.99 -10.64 -3.99
CA HIS A 111 -19.91 -10.32 -2.57
C HIS A 111 -20.93 -9.27 -2.12
N SER A 112 -22.17 -9.34 -2.66
CA SER A 112 -23.21 -8.33 -2.41
C SER A 112 -23.57 -8.12 -0.94
N ASN A 113 -23.24 -9.06 -0.05
CA ASN A 113 -23.41 -8.90 1.39
C ASN A 113 -22.57 -7.73 1.93
N ILE A 114 -21.33 -7.58 1.47
CA ILE A 114 -20.44 -6.48 1.89
C ILE A 114 -21.05 -5.13 1.51
N ILE A 115 -21.57 -5.00 0.28
CA ILE A 115 -22.25 -3.76 -0.17
C ILE A 115 -23.42 -3.43 0.77
N LYS A 116 -24.25 -4.43 1.11
CA LYS A 116 -25.40 -4.26 2.01
C LYS A 116 -24.99 -3.84 3.41
N VAL A 117 -23.98 -4.49 3.98
CA VAL A 117 -23.46 -4.17 5.31
C VAL A 117 -22.94 -2.73 5.33
N VAL A 118 -22.06 -2.37 4.40
CA VAL A 118 -21.52 -0.99 4.30
C VAL A 118 -22.64 0.04 4.15
N TYR A 119 -23.62 -0.21 3.28
CA TYR A 119 -24.75 0.70 3.09
C TYR A 119 -25.62 0.84 4.34
N ASN A 120 -25.95 -0.27 5.02
CA ASN A 120 -26.78 -0.24 6.23
C ASN A 120 -26.06 0.50 7.36
N THR A 121 -24.78 0.18 7.61
CA THR A 121 -23.94 0.89 8.58
C THR A 121 -23.88 2.39 8.28
N LEU A 122 -23.78 2.77 6.99
CA LEU A 122 -23.80 4.16 6.58
C LEU A 122 -25.15 4.82 6.93
N VAL A 123 -26.27 4.21 6.54
CA VAL A 123 -27.62 4.80 6.74
C VAL A 123 -28.01 4.89 8.22
N GLU A 124 -27.52 3.98 9.06
CA GLU A 124 -27.75 3.97 10.51
C GLU A 124 -26.91 5.00 11.27
N SER A 125 -25.97 5.68 10.61
CA SER A 125 -25.09 6.67 11.25
C SER A 125 -25.71 8.07 11.35
N ASP A 126 -25.46 8.76 12.46
CA ASP A 126 -25.80 10.17 12.65
C ASP A 126 -25.18 11.04 11.54
N VAL A 127 -23.97 10.69 11.07
CA VAL A 127 -23.25 11.39 10.00
C VAL A 127 -24.03 11.37 8.69
N TYR A 128 -24.63 10.24 8.33
CA TYR A 128 -25.46 10.13 7.15
C TYR A 128 -26.79 10.87 7.31
N GLU A 129 -27.43 10.75 8.48
CA GLU A 129 -28.67 11.47 8.78
C GLU A 129 -28.49 12.98 8.64
N ASP A 130 -27.43 13.53 9.26
CA ASP A 130 -27.07 14.94 9.19
C ASP A 130 -26.76 15.37 7.76
N TYR A 131 -25.98 14.57 7.02
CA TYR A 131 -25.68 14.84 5.61
C TYR A 131 -26.95 14.92 4.77
N MET A 132 -27.88 13.98 4.94
CA MET A 132 -29.12 13.93 4.16
C MET A 132 -30.04 15.13 4.46
N LYS A 133 -30.07 15.60 5.72
CA LYS A 133 -30.89 16.74 6.17
C LYS A 133 -30.28 18.11 5.87
N HIS A 134 -28.97 18.18 5.62
CA HIS A 134 -28.26 19.45 5.48
C HIS A 134 -28.83 20.30 4.32
N LEU A 135 -29.13 21.58 4.53
CA LEU A 135 -29.74 22.42 3.48
C LEU A 135 -28.78 22.75 2.33
N VAL A 136 -27.48 22.82 2.60
CA VAL A 136 -26.46 23.12 1.59
C VAL A 136 -25.92 21.82 1.00
N ASN A 137 -26.02 21.68 -0.31
CA ASN A 137 -25.37 20.63 -1.10
C ASN A 137 -24.09 21.18 -1.74
N SER A 138 -22.95 20.98 -1.08
CA SER A 138 -21.64 21.38 -1.59
C SER A 138 -20.69 20.20 -1.68
N TYR A 139 -19.73 20.29 -2.59
CA TYR A 139 -18.69 19.26 -2.76
C TYR A 139 -17.94 18.93 -1.48
N SER A 140 -17.77 19.91 -0.58
CA SER A 140 -17.13 19.68 0.71
C SER A 140 -17.97 18.79 1.64
N HIS A 141 -19.30 18.89 1.60
CA HIS A 141 -20.18 18.00 2.37
C HIS A 141 -20.22 16.60 1.74
N ASP A 142 -20.21 16.53 0.41
CA ASP A 142 -20.14 15.25 -0.30
C ASP A 142 -18.86 14.47 0.05
N LYS A 143 -17.73 15.17 0.24
CA LYS A 143 -16.48 14.56 0.73
C LYS A 143 -16.61 13.98 2.13
N GLN A 144 -17.38 14.59 3.04
CA GLN A 144 -17.49 14.12 4.42
C GLN A 144 -18.07 12.71 4.49
N ILE A 145 -19.05 12.39 3.65
CA ILE A 145 -19.60 11.03 3.57
C ILE A 145 -18.57 10.04 3.04
N VAL A 146 -17.80 10.43 2.02
CA VAL A 146 -16.74 9.57 1.49
C VAL A 146 -15.63 9.36 2.53
N TYR A 147 -15.28 10.37 3.32
CA TYR A 147 -14.36 10.21 4.45
C TYR A 147 -14.91 9.29 5.52
N TYR A 148 -16.17 9.45 5.92
CA TYR A 148 -16.78 8.59 6.92
C TYR A 148 -16.74 7.11 6.50
N ILE A 149 -17.00 6.82 5.21
CA ILE A 149 -16.86 5.45 4.69
C ILE A 149 -15.40 4.98 4.78
N LEU A 150 -14.43 5.79 4.38
CA LEU A 150 -13.01 5.40 4.34
C LEU A 150 -12.32 5.36 5.71
N GLU A 151 -12.74 6.20 6.66
CA GLU A 151 -12.09 6.40 7.96
C GLU A 151 -12.77 5.62 9.08
N GLN A 152 -14.04 5.24 8.93
CA GLN A 152 -14.81 4.56 9.97
C GLN A 152 -15.38 3.25 9.44
N ILE A 153 -16.22 3.29 8.40
CA ILE A 153 -16.95 2.08 7.96
C ILE A 153 -16.01 1.01 7.41
N PHE A 154 -15.03 1.35 6.57
CA PHE A 154 -14.11 0.36 6.01
C PHE A 154 -13.17 -0.22 7.07
N PRO A 155 -12.44 0.58 7.89
CA PRO A 155 -11.59 0.04 8.94
C PRO A 155 -12.30 -0.85 9.96
N ASP A 156 -13.54 -0.52 10.34
CA ASP A 156 -14.29 -1.26 11.36
C ASP A 156 -15.01 -2.50 10.80
N ASN A 157 -14.85 -2.81 9.51
CA ASN A 157 -15.55 -3.92 8.86
C ASN A 157 -14.64 -5.16 8.73
N GLU A 158 -14.67 -6.02 9.75
CA GLU A 158 -13.89 -7.27 9.78
C GLU A 158 -14.21 -8.20 8.60
N ASP A 159 -15.48 -8.31 8.19
CA ASP A 159 -15.90 -9.14 7.06
C ASP A 159 -15.28 -8.66 5.73
N LEU A 160 -15.11 -7.33 5.57
CA LEU A 160 -14.42 -6.76 4.41
C LEU A 160 -12.94 -7.12 4.41
N TYR A 161 -12.28 -7.08 5.57
CA TYR A 161 -10.87 -7.46 5.68
C TYR A 161 -10.66 -8.94 5.35
N GLN A 162 -11.50 -9.81 5.91
CA GLN A 162 -11.46 -11.24 5.62
C GLN A 162 -11.68 -11.49 4.11
N LEU A 163 -12.67 -10.83 3.51
CA LEU A 163 -12.92 -10.98 2.08
C LEU A 163 -11.71 -10.53 1.24
N LEU A 164 -11.11 -9.38 1.56
CA LEU A 164 -9.96 -8.87 0.82
C LEU A 164 -8.76 -9.83 0.93
N GLU A 165 -8.54 -10.44 2.09
CA GLU A 165 -7.52 -11.48 2.28
C GLU A 165 -7.79 -12.72 1.43
N GLU A 166 -9.03 -13.21 1.39
CA GLU A 166 -9.45 -14.33 0.55
C GLU A 166 -9.26 -14.04 -0.94
N MET A 167 -9.48 -12.80 -1.36
CA MET A 167 -9.32 -12.36 -2.75
C MET A 167 -7.85 -12.23 -3.16
N SER A 168 -6.98 -11.77 -2.25
CA SER A 168 -5.56 -11.66 -2.53
C SER A 168 -4.70 -11.66 -1.27
N ILE A 169 -3.83 -12.65 -1.17
CA ILE A 169 -2.76 -12.73 -0.16
C ILE A 169 -1.80 -11.52 -0.17
N TYR A 170 -1.81 -10.72 -1.25
CA TYR A 170 -0.94 -9.55 -1.38
C TYR A 170 -1.49 -8.31 -0.67
N TRP A 171 -2.75 -8.31 -0.25
CA TRP A 171 -3.45 -7.14 0.28
C TRP A 171 -3.37 -6.98 1.80
N ASN A 172 -3.12 -8.06 2.55
CA ASN A 172 -3.20 -8.08 4.02
C ASN A 172 -2.46 -6.91 4.69
N ASP A 173 -1.22 -6.65 4.28
CA ASP A 173 -0.39 -5.60 4.87
C ASP A 173 -0.59 -4.20 4.25
N ASP A 174 -1.42 -4.11 3.21
CA ASP A 174 -1.55 -2.90 2.38
C ASP A 174 -2.78 -2.06 2.74
N ILE A 175 -3.81 -2.64 3.38
CA ILE A 175 -5.13 -2.03 3.57
C ILE A 175 -5.04 -0.63 4.19
N GLU A 176 -4.41 -0.49 5.35
CA GLU A 176 -4.29 0.79 6.05
C GLU A 176 -3.58 1.87 5.23
N LEU A 177 -2.50 1.47 4.55
CA LEU A 177 -1.74 2.38 3.69
C LEU A 177 -2.57 2.80 2.47
N VAL A 178 -3.33 1.87 1.90
CA VAL A 178 -4.23 2.14 0.79
C VAL A 178 -5.36 3.06 1.23
N LEU A 179 -6.06 2.79 2.33
CA LEU A 179 -7.11 3.66 2.87
C LEU A 179 -6.60 5.09 3.10
N SER A 180 -5.41 5.24 3.69
CA SER A 180 -4.77 6.56 3.83
C SER A 180 -4.51 7.23 2.48
N MET A 181 -4.24 6.46 1.42
CA MET A 181 -4.09 6.95 0.05
C MET A 181 -5.43 7.32 -0.59
N ASN A 182 -6.51 6.56 -0.37
CA ASN A 182 -7.87 6.90 -0.77
C ASN A 182 -8.30 8.24 -0.14
N ILE A 183 -8.12 8.40 1.17
CA ILE A 183 -8.44 9.63 1.92
C ILE A 183 -7.70 10.83 1.34
N ARG A 184 -6.36 10.74 1.17
CA ARG A 184 -5.56 11.81 0.57
C ARG A 184 -5.98 12.15 -0.87
N THR A 185 -6.55 11.20 -1.60
CA THR A 185 -7.04 11.44 -2.96
C THR A 185 -8.29 12.30 -2.91
N VAL A 186 -9.28 11.88 -2.11
CA VAL A 186 -10.52 12.62 -1.88
C VAL A 186 -10.22 14.02 -1.35
N GLN A 187 -9.23 14.17 -0.46
CA GLN A 187 -8.77 15.47 0.03
C GLN A 187 -8.32 16.41 -1.08
N ARG A 188 -7.57 15.91 -2.06
CA ARG A 188 -7.03 16.71 -3.18
C ARG A 188 -8.04 17.00 -4.28
N MET A 189 -9.14 16.23 -4.36
CA MET A 189 -10.16 16.43 -5.38
C MET A 189 -10.79 17.83 -5.27
N LYS A 190 -11.16 18.41 -6.41
CA LYS A 190 -11.85 19.71 -6.46
C LYS A 190 -13.08 19.60 -7.34
N GLU A 191 -14.13 20.33 -6.99
CA GLU A 191 -15.27 20.52 -7.87
C GLU A 191 -14.80 21.33 -9.09
N THR A 192 -14.73 20.68 -10.25
CA THR A 192 -14.32 21.32 -11.49
C THR A 192 -15.28 20.95 -12.61
N LYS A 193 -15.58 21.90 -13.50
CA LYS A 193 -16.41 21.64 -14.68
C LYS A 193 -15.77 20.66 -15.66
N SER A 194 -14.45 20.48 -15.58
CA SER A 194 -13.67 19.62 -16.46
C SER A 194 -13.49 18.19 -15.94
N HIS A 195 -13.99 17.86 -14.75
CA HIS A 195 -13.82 16.54 -14.10
C HIS A 195 -12.38 16.01 -14.17
N ASN A 196 -11.38 16.89 -13.99
CA ASN A 196 -9.97 16.58 -14.23
C ASN A 196 -9.24 16.05 -12.99
N ASN A 197 -9.99 15.52 -12.01
CA ASN A 197 -9.43 14.91 -10.82
C ASN A 197 -8.58 13.69 -11.23
N LYS A 198 -7.44 13.51 -10.57
CA LYS A 198 -6.48 12.44 -10.87
C LYS A 198 -6.14 11.65 -9.63
N LEU A 199 -5.94 10.35 -9.80
CA LEU A 199 -5.41 9.50 -8.75
C LEU A 199 -3.93 9.77 -8.51
N PHE A 200 -3.44 9.28 -7.38
CA PHE A 200 -2.00 9.14 -7.24
C PHE A 200 -1.50 8.05 -8.20
N PRO A 201 -0.36 8.27 -8.88
CA PRO A 201 0.27 7.19 -9.63
C PRO A 201 0.76 6.09 -8.68
N LEU A 202 0.95 4.89 -9.22
CA LEU A 202 1.55 3.77 -8.49
C LEU A 202 2.93 4.15 -7.97
N TYR A 203 3.85 4.49 -8.87
CA TYR A 203 5.19 4.98 -8.53
C TYR A 203 5.24 6.51 -8.47
N LYS A 204 6.01 7.06 -7.52
CA LYS A 204 6.28 8.50 -7.46
C LYS A 204 7.20 8.93 -8.60
N THR A 205 8.21 8.12 -8.88
CA THR A 205 9.20 8.34 -9.94
C THR A 205 9.50 7.05 -10.69
N LYS A 206 10.06 7.13 -11.91
CA LYS A 206 10.58 5.94 -12.62
C LYS A 206 11.68 5.24 -11.80
N ASP A 207 12.44 6.01 -11.03
CA ASP A 207 13.51 5.52 -10.18
C ASP A 207 13.00 4.56 -9.08
N ASP A 208 11.75 4.68 -8.64
CA ASP A 208 11.19 3.80 -7.61
C ASP A 208 10.90 2.38 -8.13
N HIS A 209 10.47 2.25 -9.39
CA HIS A 209 10.30 0.95 -10.04
C HIS A 209 11.67 0.27 -10.29
N GLU A 210 12.66 1.04 -10.76
CA GLU A 210 14.00 0.49 -10.94
C GLU A 210 14.67 0.15 -9.60
N PHE A 211 14.39 0.94 -8.55
CA PHE A 211 14.88 0.70 -7.21
C PHE A 211 14.49 -0.69 -6.69
N VAL A 212 13.21 -1.02 -6.69
CA VAL A 212 12.74 -2.30 -6.11
C VAL A 212 13.23 -3.50 -6.92
N LYS A 213 13.27 -3.36 -8.24
CA LYS A 213 13.78 -4.38 -9.16
C LYS A 213 15.28 -4.62 -8.96
N THR A 214 16.06 -3.55 -8.89
CA THR A 214 17.51 -3.62 -8.64
C THR A 214 17.79 -4.22 -7.27
N LEU A 215 17.03 -3.80 -6.24
CA LEU A 215 17.17 -4.30 -4.88
C LEU A 215 16.96 -5.82 -4.86
N PHE A 216 15.82 -6.30 -5.36
CA PHE A 216 15.52 -7.72 -5.42
C PHE A 216 16.58 -8.52 -6.19
N ARG A 217 16.87 -8.16 -7.45
CA ARG A 217 17.82 -8.90 -8.29
C ARG A 217 19.21 -8.98 -7.69
N LYS A 218 19.71 -7.86 -7.14
CA LYS A 218 21.04 -7.84 -6.54
C LYS A 218 21.09 -8.58 -5.22
N THR A 219 20.01 -8.61 -4.44
CA THR A 219 19.94 -9.44 -3.23
C THR A 219 20.05 -10.91 -3.59
N ILE A 220 19.28 -11.39 -4.57
CA ILE A 220 19.37 -12.78 -5.02
C ILE A 220 20.78 -13.09 -5.58
N ALA A 221 21.33 -12.22 -6.42
CA ALA A 221 22.65 -12.42 -7.03
C ALA A 221 23.80 -12.43 -6.01
N ASN A 222 23.65 -11.72 -4.88
CA ASN A 222 24.66 -11.64 -3.82
C ASN A 222 24.36 -12.56 -2.64
N HIS A 223 23.41 -13.50 -2.76
CA HIS A 223 22.95 -14.33 -1.66
C HIS A 223 24.12 -15.09 -0.98
N GLU A 224 24.91 -15.85 -1.76
CA GLU A 224 26.03 -16.64 -1.22
C GLU A 224 27.08 -15.79 -0.51
N HIS A 225 27.44 -14.64 -1.10
CA HIS A 225 28.39 -13.72 -0.48
C HIS A 225 27.84 -13.12 0.82
N SER A 226 26.58 -12.71 0.81
CA SER A 226 25.93 -12.15 2.00
C SER A 226 25.81 -13.19 3.11
N GLN A 227 25.50 -14.45 2.78
CA GLN A 227 25.52 -15.56 3.74
C GLN A 227 26.87 -15.71 4.45
N GLN A 228 27.97 -15.67 3.69
CA GLN A 228 29.32 -15.80 4.25
C GLN A 228 29.65 -14.65 5.19
N VAL A 229 29.34 -13.41 4.79
CA VAL A 229 29.58 -12.22 5.63
C VAL A 229 28.71 -12.27 6.89
N ILE A 230 27.42 -12.62 6.76
CA ILE A 230 26.52 -12.72 7.92
C ILE A 230 27.04 -13.78 8.90
N ALA A 231 27.49 -14.94 8.40
CA ALA A 231 28.05 -15.99 9.24
C ALA A 231 29.27 -15.49 10.04
N GLU A 232 30.24 -14.86 9.38
CA GLU A 232 31.43 -14.27 10.01
C GLU A 232 31.08 -13.22 11.08
N LEU A 233 30.11 -12.34 10.80
CA LEU A 233 29.72 -11.28 11.73
C LEU A 233 28.85 -11.77 12.89
N SER A 234 28.25 -12.95 12.75
CA SER A 234 27.38 -13.58 13.72
C SER A 234 28.09 -14.51 14.72
N GLU A 235 29.40 -14.76 14.57
CA GLU A 235 30.17 -15.66 15.46
C GLU A 235 30.06 -15.34 16.96
N SER A 236 29.82 -14.07 17.31
CA SER A 236 29.65 -13.62 18.69
C SER A 236 28.25 -13.88 19.27
N TRP A 237 27.29 -14.26 18.42
CA TRP A 237 25.95 -14.66 18.83
C TRP A 237 25.98 -16.18 18.99
N GLU A 238 25.53 -16.68 20.13
CA GLU A 238 25.47 -18.13 20.41
C GLU A 238 24.79 -18.87 19.24
N ASN A 239 25.11 -20.16 19.04
CA ASN A 239 24.76 -21.10 17.93
C ASN A 239 23.26 -21.20 17.50
N GLU A 240 22.52 -20.10 17.50
CA GLU A 240 21.14 -19.97 17.04
C GLU A 240 21.15 -19.94 15.51
N ARG A 241 20.36 -20.84 14.92
CA ARG A 241 20.09 -20.79 13.50
C ARG A 241 19.37 -19.47 13.21
N ILE A 242 20.03 -18.56 12.49
CA ILE A 242 19.44 -17.30 12.06
C ILE A 242 18.16 -17.60 11.28
N ALA A 243 17.03 -17.04 11.73
CA ALA A 243 15.76 -17.23 11.06
C ALA A 243 15.84 -16.74 9.60
N LEU A 244 15.19 -17.44 8.67
CA LEU A 244 15.25 -17.10 7.25
C LEU A 244 14.79 -15.65 6.99
N ILE A 245 13.78 -15.18 7.72
CA ILE A 245 13.28 -13.80 7.60
C ILE A 245 14.32 -12.76 8.05
N ASP A 246 14.96 -12.95 9.20
CA ASP A 246 16.02 -12.05 9.71
C ASP A 246 17.18 -11.97 8.73
N ARG A 247 17.58 -13.13 8.20
CA ARG A 247 18.62 -13.25 7.20
C ARG A 247 18.25 -12.51 5.91
N THR A 248 17.03 -12.69 5.42
CA THR A 248 16.52 -11.99 4.23
C THR A 248 16.53 -10.47 4.40
N ILE A 249 16.11 -9.99 5.58
CA ILE A 249 16.14 -8.56 5.93
C ILE A 249 17.57 -8.02 5.91
N ILE A 250 18.51 -8.74 6.52
CA ILE A 250 19.94 -8.35 6.55
C ILE A 250 20.53 -8.32 5.13
N GLU A 251 20.26 -9.33 4.30
CA GLU A 251 20.74 -9.39 2.91
C GLU A 251 20.22 -8.23 2.04
N LEU A 252 18.95 -7.87 2.19
CA LEU A 252 18.37 -6.70 1.52
C LEU A 252 19.04 -5.41 1.98
N ALA A 253 19.26 -5.25 3.29
CA ALA A 253 19.93 -4.08 3.83
C ALA A 253 21.37 -3.95 3.33
N MET A 254 22.15 -5.03 3.37
CA MET A 254 23.51 -5.08 2.82
C MET A 254 23.52 -4.73 1.32
N THR A 255 22.57 -5.30 0.56
CA THR A 255 22.40 -4.98 -0.86
C THR A 255 22.11 -3.50 -1.05
N GLU A 256 21.23 -2.92 -0.23
CA GLU A 256 20.88 -1.52 -0.31
C GLU A 256 22.08 -0.60 0.00
N LEU A 257 22.83 -0.93 1.05
CA LEU A 257 24.03 -0.22 1.48
C LEU A 257 25.07 -0.11 0.36
N VAL A 258 25.30 -1.21 -0.36
CA VAL A 258 26.31 -1.29 -1.44
C VAL A 258 25.78 -0.71 -2.75
N SER A 259 24.52 -0.97 -3.09
CA SER A 259 24.02 -0.74 -4.45
C SER A 259 23.39 0.62 -4.68
N PHE A 260 23.03 1.35 -3.62
CA PHE A 260 22.29 2.61 -3.73
C PHE A 260 23.08 3.75 -3.08
N PRO A 261 23.92 4.46 -3.88
CA PRO A 261 24.83 5.48 -3.36
C PRO A 261 24.11 6.70 -2.79
N LEU A 262 22.91 7.01 -3.30
CA LEU A 262 22.12 8.16 -2.87
C LEU A 262 21.31 7.92 -1.60
N MET A 263 21.32 6.69 -1.04
CA MET A 263 20.59 6.36 0.17
C MET A 263 21.49 6.43 1.40
N PRO A 264 21.21 7.34 2.36
CA PRO A 264 22.02 7.47 3.57
C PRO A 264 22.01 6.20 4.41
N VAL A 265 23.17 5.83 4.94
CA VAL A 265 23.33 4.62 5.78
C VAL A 265 22.34 4.58 6.95
N PRO A 266 22.16 5.65 7.76
CA PRO A 266 21.24 5.60 8.91
C PRO A 266 19.78 5.37 8.49
N VAL A 267 19.39 5.91 7.34
CA VAL A 267 18.03 5.71 6.80
C VAL A 267 17.84 4.26 6.39
N THR A 268 18.79 3.68 5.65
CA THR A 268 18.76 2.26 5.30
C THR A 268 18.64 1.38 6.55
N LEU A 269 19.50 1.60 7.55
CA LEU A 269 19.46 0.81 8.80
C LEU A 269 18.09 0.88 9.48
N ASN A 270 17.57 2.09 9.71
CA ASN A 270 16.30 2.28 10.41
C ASN A 270 15.13 1.54 9.72
N GLU A 271 15.07 1.57 8.38
CA GLU A 271 14.00 0.91 7.63
C GLU A 271 14.00 -0.62 7.81
N TYR A 272 15.19 -1.24 7.79
CA TYR A 272 15.30 -2.70 7.92
C TYR A 272 15.23 -3.17 9.39
N ILE A 273 15.67 -2.36 10.35
CA ILE A 273 15.47 -2.65 11.78
C ILE A 273 13.98 -2.59 12.12
N ASP A 274 13.26 -1.58 11.64
CA ASP A 274 11.82 -1.48 11.82
C ASP A 274 11.11 -2.68 11.18
N MET A 275 11.50 -3.07 9.97
CA MET A 275 10.97 -4.27 9.32
C MET A 275 11.15 -5.53 10.18
N ALA A 276 12.31 -5.71 10.81
CA ALA A 276 12.55 -6.84 11.71
C ALA A 276 11.64 -6.83 12.96
N LYS A 277 11.22 -5.64 13.45
CA LYS A 277 10.26 -5.55 14.57
C LYS A 277 8.86 -6.06 14.17
N PHE A 278 8.46 -5.84 12.92
CA PHE A 278 7.12 -6.19 12.45
C PHE A 278 7.02 -7.63 11.96
N TYR A 279 8.05 -8.12 11.25
CA TYR A 279 7.97 -9.39 10.51
C TYR A 279 8.71 -10.55 11.18
N SER A 280 9.35 -10.32 12.32
CA SER A 280 10.15 -11.35 13.00
C SER A 280 9.85 -11.41 14.50
N THR A 281 10.69 -12.10 15.27
CA THR A 281 10.47 -12.28 16.71
C THR A 281 10.74 -10.98 17.49
N GLU A 282 10.19 -10.88 18.71
CA GLU A 282 10.38 -9.72 19.58
C GLU A 282 11.86 -9.36 19.80
N LYS A 283 12.76 -10.35 19.80
CA LYS A 283 14.21 -10.14 19.97
C LYS A 283 14.98 -9.93 18.66
N SER A 284 14.37 -10.22 17.52
CA SER A 284 15.06 -10.20 16.21
C SER A 284 15.56 -8.82 15.81
N HIS A 285 14.84 -7.74 16.16
CA HIS A 285 15.28 -6.38 15.84
C HIS A 285 16.61 -5.99 16.51
N ILE A 286 16.92 -6.53 17.70
CA ILE A 286 18.18 -6.30 18.41
C ILE A 286 19.32 -7.02 17.68
N PHE A 287 19.07 -8.28 17.29
CA PHE A 287 20.01 -9.09 16.51
C PHE A 287 20.30 -8.45 15.15
N VAL A 288 19.26 -8.12 14.38
CA VAL A 288 19.37 -7.47 13.07
C VAL A 288 20.12 -6.15 13.19
N ASN A 289 19.81 -5.31 14.18
CA ASN A 289 20.57 -4.07 14.40
C ASN A 289 22.07 -4.34 14.62
N GLY A 290 22.41 -5.27 15.52
CA GLY A 290 23.79 -5.60 15.82
C GLY A 290 24.58 -6.15 14.62
N ILE A 291 23.95 -6.99 13.78
CA ILE A 291 24.59 -7.48 12.55
C ILE A 291 24.73 -6.38 11.51
N LEU A 292 23.73 -5.51 11.36
CA LEU A 292 23.79 -4.43 10.39
C LEU A 292 24.84 -3.37 10.73
N GLU A 293 25.00 -3.02 12.00
CA GLU A 293 26.07 -2.13 12.47
C GLU A 293 27.46 -2.70 12.12
N LYS A 294 27.68 -3.99 12.41
CA LYS A 294 28.91 -4.70 12.02
C LYS A 294 29.08 -4.77 10.50
N SER A 295 28.00 -4.98 9.76
CA SER A 295 28.01 -5.05 8.29
C SER A 295 28.41 -3.72 7.68
N VAL A 296 27.94 -2.59 8.23
CA VAL A 296 28.36 -1.25 7.79
C VAL A 296 29.86 -1.07 7.98
N SER A 297 30.42 -1.43 9.14
CA SER A 297 31.87 -1.36 9.38
C SER A 297 32.65 -2.23 8.39
N PHE A 298 32.27 -3.51 8.26
CA PHE A 298 32.90 -4.45 7.34
C PHE A 298 32.88 -3.95 5.88
N LEU A 299 31.71 -3.55 5.38
CA LEU A 299 31.57 -3.09 4.00
C LEU A 299 32.30 -1.76 3.75
N THR A 300 32.43 -0.91 4.77
CA THR A 300 33.20 0.33 4.69
C THR A 300 34.70 0.06 4.62
N GLU A 301 35.23 -0.83 5.47
CA GLU A 301 36.64 -1.25 5.44
C GLU A 301 37.04 -1.89 4.10
N LYS A 302 36.12 -2.63 3.48
CA LYS A 302 36.30 -3.21 2.13
C LYS A 302 36.10 -2.20 0.99
N GLY A 303 35.73 -0.95 1.28
CA GLY A 303 35.48 0.10 0.28
C GLY A 303 34.27 -0.18 -0.63
N LEU A 304 33.31 -1.00 -0.17
CA LEU A 304 32.12 -1.38 -0.91
C LEU A 304 30.98 -0.38 -0.75
N ILE A 305 30.90 0.31 0.39
CA ILE A 305 29.96 1.41 0.60
C ILE A 305 30.52 2.69 -0.04
N LYS A 306 29.90 3.11 -1.15
CA LYS A 306 30.26 4.34 -1.87
C LYS A 306 29.07 5.29 -1.91
N LYS A 307 28.78 5.96 -0.79
CA LYS A 307 27.63 6.88 -0.72
C LYS A 307 27.96 8.25 -1.35
N ARG A 308 26.96 8.90 -1.92
CA ARG A 308 27.04 10.23 -2.56
C ARG A 308 25.83 11.07 -2.16
N GLY A 309 26.01 12.38 -1.96
CA GLY A 309 24.92 13.32 -1.68
C GLY A 309 25.12 14.18 -0.42
N THR A 310 24.34 15.26 -0.33
CA THR A 310 24.40 16.30 0.70
C THR A 310 23.94 15.78 2.06
N GLY A 311 24.84 15.13 2.81
CA GLY A 311 24.55 14.64 4.17
C GLY A 311 25.43 13.49 4.65
N LEU A 312 26.54 13.19 3.98
CA LEU A 312 27.38 12.03 4.28
C LEU A 312 28.82 12.46 4.63
N LEU A 313 29.35 11.89 5.71
CA LEU A 313 30.65 12.15 6.34
C LEU A 313 31.88 11.92 5.45
N ASN A 314 31.71 11.52 4.19
CA ASN A 314 32.81 11.16 3.28
C ASN A 314 32.71 11.90 1.92
N ALA A 315 32.29 13.17 1.90
CA ALA A 315 32.61 14.01 0.76
C ALA A 315 34.13 14.27 0.78
N SER A 316 34.88 13.60 -0.10
CA SER A 316 36.28 13.95 -0.33
C SER A 316 36.36 15.43 -0.71
N PRO A 317 37.39 16.17 -0.24
CA PRO A 317 37.51 17.62 -0.48
C PRO A 317 37.41 18.03 -1.95
N GLU A 318 37.76 17.12 -2.86
CA GLU A 318 37.81 17.34 -4.31
C GLU A 318 36.44 17.53 -4.99
N GLU A 319 35.32 17.16 -4.34
CA GLU A 319 33.98 17.35 -4.92
C GLU A 319 33.36 18.73 -4.61
N ARG A 320 34.03 19.59 -3.84
CA ARG A 320 33.50 20.91 -3.43
C ARG A 320 33.84 22.06 -4.38
N ASP A 321 34.76 21.84 -5.32
CA ASP A 321 35.32 22.92 -6.15
C ASP A 321 34.75 22.97 -7.59
N ASN A 322 33.67 22.25 -7.89
CA ASN A 322 33.04 22.22 -9.22
C ASN A 322 31.52 22.50 -9.20
N GLU A 323 31.06 23.46 -8.38
CA GLU A 323 29.73 24.07 -8.54
C GLU A 323 29.82 25.59 -8.76
#